data_AF-A0A166VTP7-F1
#
_entry.id   AF-A0A166VTP7-F1
#
_cell.length_a   1.000
_cell.length_b   1.000
_cell.length_c   1.000
_cell.angle_alpha   90.00
_cell.angle_beta   90.00
_cell.angle_gamma   90.00
#
_symmetry.space_group_name_H-M   'P 1'
#
loop_
_entity.id
_entity.type
_entity.pdbx_description
1 polymer ?
#
loop_
_entity_poly.entity_id
_entity_poly.type
_entity_poly.pdbx_seq_one_letter_code
_entity_poly.pdbx_strand_id
1 'polypeptide(L)'
;MVPAPLENVITSSPLVTGIVVFGRGRHQVGLLLEPAPGVAVGDLPEFRNRIWPLVEEANKIAPKFGRAIKETSIITAADRPTQRTGKGAVAKKATVKAYAAEIAAL
;
A
#
# COMPACT_ATOMS: atom_id res chain seq x y z
N MET A 1 13.17 -6.04 10.94
CA MET A 1 13.34 -6.38 9.51
C MET A 1 12.42 -5.47 8.69
N VAL A 2 12.92 -4.98 7.55
CA VAL A 2 12.57 -3.68 6.95
C VAL A 2 11.34 -3.80 6.03
N PRO A 3 10.40 -2.83 6.02
CA PRO A 3 9.28 -2.82 5.06
C PRO A 3 9.69 -2.67 3.59
N ALA A 4 10.92 -2.21 3.33
CA ALA A 4 11.43 -1.92 1.98
C ALA A 4 11.38 -3.12 1.00
N PRO A 5 11.81 -4.34 1.36
CA PRO A 5 11.67 -5.50 0.47
C PRO A 5 10.22 -5.84 0.10
N LEU A 6 9.25 -5.65 1.00
CA LEU A 6 7.83 -5.94 0.73
C LEU A 6 7.23 -4.96 -0.28
N GLU A 7 7.47 -3.68 -0.03
CA GLU A 7 7.00 -2.61 -0.89
C GLU A 7 7.59 -2.73 -2.30
N ASN A 8 8.89 -3.04 -2.40
CA ASN A 8 9.58 -3.19 -3.67
C ASN A 8 8.94 -4.25 -4.58
N VAL A 9 8.50 -5.38 -4.02
CA VAL A 9 7.80 -6.44 -4.77
C VAL A 9 6.51 -5.88 -5.38
N ILE A 10 5.73 -5.13 -4.61
CA ILE A 10 4.43 -4.63 -5.07
C ILE A 10 4.59 -3.45 -6.04
N THR A 11 5.56 -2.55 -5.82
CA THR A 11 5.89 -1.46 -6.76
C THR A 11 6.51 -1.91 -8.08
N SER A 12 6.87 -3.20 -8.22
CA SER A 12 7.23 -3.76 -9.53
C SER A 12 6.03 -3.85 -10.48
N SER A 13 4.80 -3.76 -9.95
CA SER A 13 3.59 -3.73 -10.76
C SER A 13 3.45 -2.42 -11.52
N PRO A 14 3.08 -2.46 -12.82
CA PRO A 14 2.70 -1.24 -13.54
C PRO A 14 1.37 -0.65 -13.05
N LEU A 15 0.65 -1.34 -12.16
CA LEU A 15 -0.65 -0.90 -11.64
C LEU A 15 -0.54 0.16 -10.54
N VAL A 16 0.62 0.28 -9.90
CA VAL A 16 0.84 1.20 -8.77
C VAL A 16 2.12 1.98 -8.96
N THR A 17 2.10 3.26 -8.56
CA THR A 17 3.29 4.14 -8.57
C THR A 17 3.84 4.41 -7.16
N GLY A 18 3.08 4.02 -6.14
CA GLY A 18 3.42 4.24 -4.75
C GLY A 18 2.74 3.21 -3.85
N ILE A 19 3.44 2.84 -2.77
CA ILE A 19 2.91 1.98 -1.73
C ILE A 19 3.40 2.44 -0.37
N VAL A 20 2.54 2.32 0.63
CA VAL A 20 2.93 2.48 2.03
C VAL A 20 2.36 1.33 2.84
N VAL A 21 3.24 0.58 3.51
CA VAL A 21 2.84 -0.41 4.51
C VAL A 21 2.59 0.32 5.84
N PHE A 22 1.40 0.17 6.42
CA PHE A 22 1.04 0.75 7.71
C PHE A 22 0.60 -0.33 8.72
N GLY A 23 0.34 0.07 9.98
CA GLY A 23 -0.02 -0.88 11.05
C GLY A 23 1.20 -1.45 11.81
N ARG A 24 2.36 -0.81 11.71
CA ARG A 24 3.55 -1.19 12.50
C ARG A 24 3.24 -1.10 14.00
N GLY A 25 3.30 -2.24 14.71
CA GLY A 25 2.96 -2.34 16.13
C GLY A 25 1.47 -2.54 16.42
N ARG A 26 0.64 -2.74 15.38
CA ARG A 26 -0.76 -3.17 15.52
C ARG A 26 -0.88 -4.67 15.22
N HIS A 27 -2.05 -5.24 15.55
CA HIS A 27 -2.36 -6.66 15.31
C HIS A 27 -2.47 -7.02 13.81
N GLN A 28 -2.71 -6.02 12.93
CA GLN A 28 -2.86 -6.23 11.49
C GLN A 28 -2.08 -5.16 10.72
N VAL A 29 -1.45 -5.59 9.62
CA VAL A 29 -0.72 -4.74 8.68
C VAL A 29 -1.61 -4.46 7.48
N GLY A 30 -1.67 -3.20 7.06
CA GLY A 30 -2.43 -2.77 5.88
C GLY A 30 -1.56 -2.11 4.84
N LEU A 31 -2.12 -1.96 3.64
CA LEU A 31 -1.44 -1.39 2.47
C LEU A 31 -2.18 -0.15 2.01
N LEU A 32 -1.47 0.95 1.80
CA LEU A 32 -1.97 2.09 1.06
C LEU A 32 -1.36 2.06 -0.34
N LEU A 33 -2.18 1.91 -1.36
CA LEU A 33 -1.78 1.73 -2.76
C LEU A 33 -2.12 2.98 -3.56
N GLU A 34 -1.13 3.51 -4.27
CA GLU A 34 -1.30 4.61 -5.21
C GLU A 34 -1.37 4.05 -6.64
N PRO A 35 -2.54 4.08 -7.29
CA PRO A 35 -2.68 3.64 -8.66
C PRO A 35 -1.75 4.42 -9.59
N ALA A 36 -1.18 3.75 -10.58
CA ALA A 36 -0.41 4.45 -11.61
C ALA A 36 -1.33 5.37 -12.44
N PRO A 37 -0.82 6.48 -12.99
CA PRO A 37 -1.59 7.35 -13.88
C PRO A 37 -2.23 6.55 -15.02
N GLY A 38 -3.52 6.76 -15.28
CA GLY A 38 -4.28 6.02 -16.30
C GLY A 38 -4.83 4.67 -15.86
N VAL A 39 -4.50 4.18 -14.66
CA VAL A 39 -5.12 2.98 -14.09
C VAL A 39 -6.45 3.37 -13.45
N ALA A 40 -7.55 3.00 -14.10
CA ALA A 40 -8.88 3.17 -13.54
C ALA A 40 -9.11 2.18 -12.40
N VAL A 41 -9.37 2.70 -11.20
CA VAL A 41 -9.89 1.94 -10.06
C VAL A 41 -11.40 2.04 -10.13
N GLY A 42 -12.01 1.31 -11.07
CA GLY A 42 -13.46 1.27 -11.24
C GLY A 42 -14.12 0.46 -10.13
N ASP A 43 -13.70 -0.81 -9.98
CA ASP A 43 -14.11 -1.69 -8.89
C ASP A 43 -12.92 -2.00 -7.97
N LEU A 44 -13.09 -1.70 -6.68
CA LEU A 44 -12.05 -1.87 -5.67
C LEU A 44 -11.67 -3.36 -5.47
N PRO A 45 -12.64 -4.28 -5.26
CA PRO A 45 -12.42 -5.72 -5.34
C PRO A 45 -11.59 -6.18 -6.55
N GLU A 46 -11.92 -5.71 -7.75
CA GLU A 46 -11.19 -6.09 -8.97
C GLU A 46 -9.75 -5.60 -8.94
N PHE A 47 -9.52 -4.33 -8.58
CA PHE A 47 -8.17 -3.78 -8.45
C PHE A 47 -7.36 -4.54 -7.40
N ARG A 48 -7.97 -4.85 -6.25
CA ARG A 48 -7.36 -5.67 -5.21
C ARG A 48 -6.99 -7.06 -5.74
N ASN A 49 -7.86 -7.71 -6.52
CA ASN A 49 -7.57 -9.01 -7.12
C ASN A 49 -6.35 -8.97 -8.05
N ARG A 50 -6.19 -7.89 -8.82
CA ARG A 50 -5.07 -7.73 -9.76
C ARG A 50 -3.73 -7.56 -9.06
N ILE A 51 -3.68 -6.85 -7.93
CA ILE A 51 -2.44 -6.65 -7.17
C ILE A 51 -2.15 -7.78 -6.18
N TRP A 52 -3.18 -8.55 -5.78
CA TRP A 52 -3.09 -9.57 -4.72
C TRP A 52 -1.97 -10.60 -4.91
N PRO A 53 -1.69 -11.14 -6.11
CA PRO A 53 -0.59 -12.08 -6.29
C PRO A 53 0.77 -11.51 -5.85
N LEU A 54 1.04 -10.23 -6.12
CA LEU A 54 2.27 -9.57 -5.68
C LEU A 54 2.29 -9.32 -4.16
N VAL A 55 1.13 -9.04 -3.58
CA VAL A 55 0.98 -8.95 -2.12
C VAL A 55 1.23 -10.31 -1.46
N GLU A 56 0.79 -11.41 -2.07
CA GLU A 56 1.07 -12.76 -1.59
C GLU A 56 2.56 -13.09 -1.66
N GLU A 57 3.24 -12.74 -2.76
CA GLU A 57 4.70 -12.88 -2.85
C GLU A 57 5.42 -12.05 -1.78
N ALA A 58 5.00 -10.79 -1.56
CA ALA A 58 5.52 -9.99 -0.47
C ALA A 58 5.27 -10.68 0.89
N ASN A 59 4.05 -11.16 1.15
CA ASN A 59 3.68 -11.83 2.41
C ASN A 59 4.50 -13.08 2.72
N LYS A 60 5.07 -13.77 1.71
CA LYS A 60 5.99 -14.90 1.93
C LYS A 60 7.30 -14.46 2.61
N ILE A 61 7.73 -13.23 2.34
CA ILE A 61 8.95 -12.62 2.89
C ILE A 61 8.67 -11.98 4.27
N ALA A 62 7.41 -11.63 4.55
CA ALA A 62 6.99 -11.05 5.83
C ALA A 62 6.87 -12.11 6.94
N PRO A 63 7.23 -11.75 8.20
CA PRO A 63 6.86 -12.57 9.36
C PRO A 63 5.34 -12.68 9.48
N LYS A 64 4.82 -13.75 10.09
CA LYS A 64 3.36 -14.03 10.15
C LYS A 64 2.53 -12.85 10.65
N PHE A 65 3.00 -12.13 11.67
CA PHE A 65 2.34 -10.95 12.25
C PHE A 65 2.47 -9.67 11.41
N GLY A 66 3.28 -9.70 10.35
CA GLY A 66 3.55 -8.58 9.45
C GLY A 66 2.94 -8.75 8.06
N ARG A 67 2.11 -9.77 7.86
CA ARG A 67 1.47 -10.05 6.56
C ARG A 67 0.28 -9.12 6.36
N ALA A 68 0.20 -8.55 5.17
CA ALA A 68 -0.93 -7.76 4.74
C ALA A 68 -2.13 -8.66 4.45
N ILE A 69 -3.32 -8.19 4.82
CA ILE A 69 -4.60 -8.86 4.53
C ILE A 69 -5.31 -8.07 3.43
N LYS A 70 -6.00 -8.75 2.51
CA LYS A 70 -6.56 -8.15 1.30
C LYS A 70 -7.54 -7.02 1.61
N GLU A 71 -8.35 -7.24 2.63
CA GLU A 71 -9.39 -6.34 3.12
C GLU A 71 -8.80 -5.07 3.75
N THR A 72 -7.55 -5.11 4.22
CA THR A 72 -6.84 -3.98 4.86
C THR A 72 -6.09 -3.08 3.87
N SER A 73 -6.43 -3.17 2.58
CA SER A 73 -5.84 -2.34 1.54
C SER A 73 -6.70 -1.11 1.23
N ILE A 74 -6.09 0.07 1.24
CA ILE A 74 -6.72 1.36 0.92
C ILE A 74 -6.12 1.85 -0.39
N ILE A 75 -6.95 2.43 -1.25
CA ILE A 75 -6.51 3.11 -2.47
C ILE A 75 -6.42 4.61 -2.19
N THR A 76 -5.33 5.24 -2.59
CA THR A 76 -5.22 6.70 -2.48
C THR A 76 -6.24 7.39 -3.38
N ALA A 77 -6.83 8.47 -2.89
CA ALA A 77 -7.67 9.34 -3.71
C ALA A 77 -6.81 10.03 -4.79
N ALA A 78 -7.39 10.22 -5.98
CA ALA A 78 -6.68 10.78 -7.13
C ALA A 78 -6.24 12.24 -6.90
N ASP A 79 -7.00 13.00 -6.11
CA ASP A 79 -6.71 14.37 -5.69
C ASP A 79 -5.74 14.45 -4.50
N ARG A 80 -5.45 13.32 -3.85
CA ARG A 80 -4.58 13.24 -2.67
C ARG A 80 -3.58 12.08 -2.81
N PRO A 81 -2.65 12.10 -3.78
CA PRO A 81 -1.66 11.03 -3.97
C PRO A 81 -0.71 10.88 -2.75
N THR A 82 0.18 9.89 -2.80
CA THR A 82 1.14 9.73 -1.71
C THR A 82 2.09 10.93 -1.62
N GLN A 83 2.41 11.33 -0.39
CA GLN A 83 3.36 12.40 -0.16
C GLN A 83 4.75 11.94 -0.60
N ARG A 84 5.50 12.79 -1.31
CA ARG A 84 6.86 12.49 -1.77
C ARG A 84 7.87 13.37 -1.03
N THR A 85 9.04 12.82 -0.76
CA THR A 85 10.19 13.58 -0.23
C THR A 85 10.82 14.43 -1.34
N GLY A 86 11.70 15.38 -0.98
CA GLY A 86 12.44 16.18 -1.98
C GLY A 86 13.31 15.37 -2.96
N LYS A 87 13.45 14.05 -2.75
CA LYS A 87 14.13 13.10 -3.65
C LYS A 87 13.15 12.19 -4.43
N GLY A 88 11.85 12.48 -4.43
CA GLY A 88 10.82 11.74 -5.18
C GLY A 88 10.36 10.41 -4.54
N ALA A 89 11.02 9.93 -3.49
CA ALA A 89 10.60 8.74 -2.74
C ALA A 89 9.35 9.01 -1.90
N VAL A 90 8.52 7.99 -1.68
CA VAL A 90 7.31 8.09 -0.85
C VAL A 90 7.67 8.46 0.60
N ALA A 91 7.15 9.58 1.08
CA ALA A 91 7.27 10.08 2.45
C ALA A 91 6.27 9.34 3.36
N LYS A 92 6.54 8.06 3.63
CA LYS A 92 5.64 7.12 4.34
C LYS A 92 4.93 7.69 5.57
N LYS A 93 5.67 8.34 6.48
CA LYS A 93 5.10 8.93 7.71
C LYS A 93 4.09 10.03 7.41
N ALA A 94 4.39 10.90 6.44
CA ALA A 94 3.50 11.97 6.04
C ALA A 94 2.25 11.41 5.33
N THR A 95 2.42 10.42 4.47
CA THR A 95 1.30 9.75 3.80
C THR A 95 0.38 9.04 4.80
N VAL A 96 0.92 8.26 5.76
CA VAL A 96 0.11 7.62 6.80
C VAL A 96 -0.66 8.66 7.63
N LYS A 97 -0.05 9.80 7.93
CA LYS A 97 -0.73 10.90 8.64
C LYS A 97 -1.86 11.50 7.80
N ALA A 98 -1.66 11.68 6.50
CA ALA A 98 -2.67 12.21 5.59
C ALA A 98 -3.88 11.27 5.43
N TYR A 99 -3.64 9.96 5.56
CA TYR A 99 -4.65 8.90 5.45
C TYR A 99 -5.08 8.32 6.80
N ALA A 100 -4.84 9.04 7.90
CA ALA A 100 -5.05 8.51 9.24
C ALA A 100 -6.52 8.18 9.53
N ALA A 101 -7.46 8.93 8.94
CA ALA A 101 -8.90 8.71 9.11
C ALA A 101 -9.34 7.41 8.42
N GLU A 102 -8.89 7.18 7.19
CA GLU A 102 -9.20 5.97 6.41
C GLU A 102 -8.56 4.74 7.06
N ILE A 103 -7.31 4.87 7.53
CA ILE A 103 -6.61 3.82 8.27
C ILE A 103 -7.31 3.50 9.60
N ALA A 104 -7.95 4.47 10.24
CA ALA A 104 -8.70 4.28 11.48
C ALA A 104 -10.12 3.69 11.25
N ALA A 105 -10.65 3.81 10.04
CA ALA A 105 -11.97 3.30 9.65
C ALA A 105 -11.93 1.86 9.10
N LEU A 106 -10.74 1.28 8.91
CA LEU A 106 -10.53 -0.14 8.64
C LEU A 106 -10.75 -0.99 9.90
#